data_AF-A0A920KY40-F1
#
_entry.id   AF-A0A920KY40-F1
#
_cell.length_a   1.000
_cell.length_b   1.000
_cell.length_c   1.000
_cell.angle_alpha   90.00
_cell.angle_beta   90.00
_cell.angle_gamma   90.00
#
_symmetry.space_group_name_H-M   'P 1'
#
loop_
_entity.id
_entity.type
_entity.pdbx_description
1 polymer ?
#
loop_
_entity_poly.entity_id
_entity_poly.type
_entity_poly.pdbx_seq_one_letter_code
_entity_poly.pdbx_strand_id
1 'polypeptide(L)'
;MALLYGAGDPADGFENEAMSMAAETWSGRWWKHFGGGTVWNALTYDPDLELLYVGVGNGDPWDRDLRSEGEGDNLFLASIVALDANTGGYVWHYQLNPGEQWDYKATMDMVLAEITIDDAPAKCLCKRRPTVFFTSSIESLVSYSAPKNTLKRHGRKESILRPEDR
;
A
#
# COMPACT_ATOMS: atom_id res chain seq x y z
N MET A 1 5.20 -13.86 -2.97
CA MET A 1 4.74 -13.36 -1.65
C MET A 1 5.93 -12.76 -0.91
N ALA A 2 6.50 -11.69 -1.46
CA ALA A 2 7.87 -11.20 -1.17
C ALA A 2 7.91 -9.74 -0.65
N LEU A 3 6.76 -9.12 -0.36
CA LEU A 3 6.70 -7.72 0.05
C LEU A 3 6.54 -7.54 1.58
N LEU A 4 6.87 -8.57 2.35
CA LEU A 4 6.38 -8.75 3.73
C LEU A 4 7.40 -8.45 4.84
N TYR A 5 8.62 -8.00 4.52
CA TYR A 5 9.71 -7.90 5.49
C TYR A 5 10.66 -6.72 5.21
N GLY A 6 10.15 -5.48 5.27
CA GLY A 6 10.94 -4.28 4.91
C GLY A 6 11.51 -4.34 3.49
N ALA A 7 12.32 -3.35 3.09
CA ALA A 7 12.87 -3.32 1.73
C ALA A 7 14.12 -4.22 1.52
N GLY A 8 14.43 -5.12 2.46
CA GLY A 8 15.64 -5.98 2.40
C GLY A 8 16.97 -5.24 2.68
N ASP A 9 18.06 -5.99 2.82
CA ASP A 9 19.43 -5.44 2.90
C ASP A 9 19.94 -5.15 1.48
N PRO A 10 20.26 -3.88 1.14
CA PRO A 10 20.80 -3.55 -0.18
C PRO A 10 22.07 -4.31 -0.56
N ALA A 11 22.85 -4.79 0.42
CA ALA A 11 24.08 -5.54 0.18
C ALA A 11 23.83 -6.94 -0.42
N ASP A 12 22.69 -7.55 -0.12
CA ASP A 12 22.30 -8.87 -0.63
C ASP A 12 21.61 -8.77 -2.01
N GLY A 13 21.33 -7.55 -2.46
CA GLY A 13 20.49 -7.28 -3.62
C GLY A 13 19.00 -7.39 -3.30
N PHE A 14 18.16 -6.95 -4.22
CA PHE A 14 16.71 -6.95 -4.06
C PHE A 14 16.07 -8.13 -4.80
N GLU A 15 15.09 -8.76 -4.16
CA GLU A 15 14.38 -9.91 -4.74
C GLU A 15 13.63 -9.58 -6.03
N ASN A 16 13.22 -8.32 -6.20
CA ASN A 16 12.53 -7.81 -7.38
C ASN A 16 12.63 -6.28 -7.45
N GLU A 17 12.21 -5.71 -8.58
CA GLU A 17 12.20 -4.26 -8.82
C GLU A 17 11.37 -3.48 -7.80
N ALA A 18 10.27 -4.07 -7.29
CA ALA A 18 9.44 -3.41 -6.29
C ALA A 18 10.15 -3.28 -4.93
N MET A 19 11.02 -4.22 -4.57
CA MET A 19 11.87 -4.10 -3.38
C MET A 19 12.99 -3.07 -3.57
N SER A 20 13.56 -2.99 -4.78
CA SER A 20 14.51 -1.92 -5.12
C SER A 20 13.85 -0.54 -5.02
N MET A 21 12.65 -0.38 -5.58
CA MET A 21 11.87 0.85 -5.50
C MET A 21 11.48 1.17 -4.05
N ALA A 22 11.08 0.17 -3.27
CA ALA A 22 10.78 0.38 -1.86
C ALA A 22 12.01 0.90 -1.11
N ALA A 23 13.19 0.31 -1.33
CA ALA A 23 14.44 0.65 -0.63
C ALA A 23 14.85 2.12 -0.80
N GLU A 24 14.54 2.75 -1.93
CA GLU A 24 14.77 4.19 -2.14
C GLU A 24 14.02 5.09 -1.14
N THR A 25 12.98 4.55 -0.50
CA THR A 25 12.17 5.26 0.49
C THR A 25 12.55 4.94 1.94
N TRP A 26 13.65 4.22 2.15
CA TRP A 26 14.23 3.95 3.46
C TRP A 26 15.61 4.58 3.58
N SER A 27 15.96 4.99 4.80
CA SER A 27 17.24 5.63 5.11
C SER A 27 17.92 4.92 6.28
N GLY A 28 19.22 5.14 6.44
CA GLY A 28 20.03 4.49 7.46
C GLY A 28 20.18 2.98 7.26
N ARG A 29 20.19 2.23 8.36
CA ARG A 29 20.38 0.76 8.37
C ARG A 29 19.09 0.02 8.70
N TRP A 30 18.02 0.36 8.00
CA TRP A 30 16.67 -0.19 8.26
C TRP A 30 16.64 -1.72 8.26
N TRP A 31 17.45 -2.37 7.42
CA TRP A 31 17.51 -3.84 7.29
C TRP A 31 18.04 -4.55 8.54
N LYS A 32 18.68 -3.84 9.47
CA LYS A 32 19.07 -4.40 10.78
C LYS A 32 17.90 -4.54 11.74
N HIS A 33 16.79 -3.88 11.42
CA HIS A 33 15.56 -3.93 12.14
C HIS A 33 14.55 -4.76 11.34
N PHE A 34 13.69 -5.52 12.02
CA PHE A 34 12.55 -6.13 11.34
C PHE A 34 11.64 -4.99 10.90
N GLY A 35 11.70 -4.56 9.64
CA GLY A 35 11.06 -3.33 9.17
C GLY A 35 9.53 -3.26 9.32
N GLY A 36 8.88 -4.29 9.86
CA GLY A 36 7.43 -4.41 9.96
C GLY A 36 6.80 -4.86 8.64
N GLY A 37 5.61 -4.33 8.33
CA GLY A 37 4.93 -4.61 7.06
C GLY A 37 4.21 -5.96 7.00
N THR A 38 3.93 -6.56 8.16
CA THR A 38 3.18 -7.82 8.28
C THR A 38 1.79 -7.73 7.65
N VAL A 39 1.38 -8.78 6.94
CA VAL A 39 0.03 -8.94 6.38
C VAL A 39 -0.73 -9.96 7.21
N TRP A 40 -1.74 -9.47 7.94
CA TRP A 40 -2.47 -10.29 8.91
C TRP A 40 -3.75 -10.90 8.34
N ASN A 41 -4.63 -10.06 7.79
CA ASN A 41 -6.01 -10.45 7.48
C ASN A 41 -6.59 -9.81 6.21
N ALA A 42 -6.12 -8.63 5.80
CA ALA A 42 -6.70 -7.91 4.66
C ALA A 42 -6.18 -8.42 3.31
N LEU A 43 -6.88 -9.42 2.76
CA LEU A 43 -6.66 -9.98 1.43
C LEU A 43 -7.99 -9.98 0.65
N THR A 44 -8.00 -9.35 -0.51
CA THR A 44 -9.19 -9.28 -1.37
C THR A 44 -8.81 -9.58 -2.81
N TYR A 45 -9.55 -10.46 -3.47
CA TYR A 45 -9.28 -10.87 -4.86
C TYR A 45 -10.36 -10.31 -5.80
N ASP A 46 -9.95 -9.64 -6.87
CA ASP A 46 -10.81 -9.25 -7.99
C ASP A 46 -10.58 -10.21 -9.17
N PRO A 47 -11.54 -11.10 -9.47
CA PRO A 47 -11.41 -12.04 -10.58
C PRO A 47 -11.47 -11.39 -11.96
N ASP A 48 -12.08 -10.21 -12.10
CA ASP A 48 -12.23 -9.56 -13.40
C ASP A 48 -10.93 -8.88 -13.85
N LEU A 49 -10.11 -8.46 -12.88
CA LEU A 49 -8.78 -7.89 -13.16
C LEU A 49 -7.63 -8.84 -12.88
N GLU A 50 -7.92 -9.99 -12.27
CA GLU A 50 -6.93 -10.96 -11.78
C GLU A 50 -5.94 -10.31 -10.81
N LEU A 51 -6.45 -9.48 -9.89
CA LEU A 51 -5.65 -8.76 -8.90
C LEU A 51 -5.94 -9.24 -7.48
N LEU A 52 -4.87 -9.46 -6.72
CA LEU A 52 -4.88 -9.67 -5.29
C LEU A 52 -4.49 -8.37 -4.57
N TYR A 53 -5.41 -7.81 -3.80
CA TYR A 53 -5.17 -6.66 -2.94
C TYR A 53 -4.75 -7.11 -1.55
N VAL A 54 -3.69 -6.50 -1.05
CA VAL A 54 -3.05 -6.85 0.22
C VAL A 54 -2.92 -5.60 1.09
N GLY A 55 -3.45 -5.65 2.30
CA GLY A 55 -3.29 -4.59 3.29
C GLY A 55 -2.06 -4.79 4.17
N VAL A 56 -1.11 -3.85 4.14
CA VAL A 56 0.18 -3.93 4.82
C VAL A 56 0.15 -3.27 6.21
N GLY A 57 0.85 -3.90 7.16
CA GLY A 57 0.97 -3.48 8.55
C GLY A 57 1.80 -2.21 8.79
N ASN A 58 1.93 -1.89 10.07
CA ASN A 58 2.80 -0.84 10.61
C ASN A 58 4.28 -1.18 10.48
N GLY A 59 5.14 -0.19 10.70
CA GLY A 59 6.59 -0.38 10.80
C GLY A 59 7.00 -0.97 12.14
N ASP A 60 8.17 -1.60 12.17
CA ASP A 60 8.88 -1.96 13.41
C ASP A 60 10.38 -1.61 13.24
N PRO A 61 11.05 -0.98 14.23
CA PRO A 61 10.50 -0.21 15.35
C PRO A 61 9.42 0.80 14.95
N TRP A 62 8.48 1.07 15.86
CA TRP A 62 7.45 2.09 15.66
C TRP A 62 8.04 3.49 15.48
N ASP A 63 9.11 3.79 16.20
CA ASP A 63 9.82 5.06 16.09
C ASP A 63 10.57 5.14 14.75
N ARG A 64 10.15 6.05 13.87
CA ARG A 64 10.77 6.24 12.55
C ARG A 64 12.17 6.82 12.64
N ASP A 65 12.50 7.56 13.70
CA ASP A 65 13.86 8.07 13.92
C ASP A 65 14.82 6.90 14.11
N LEU A 66 14.38 5.85 14.81
CA LEU A 66 15.16 4.61 14.97
C LEU A 66 15.13 3.72 13.73
N ARG A 67 13.98 3.61 13.06
CA ARG A 67 13.76 2.67 11.95
C ARG A 67 14.38 3.16 10.63
N SER A 68 14.35 4.47 10.37
CA SER A 68 14.75 5.06 9.09
C SER A 68 15.32 6.48 9.24
N GLU A 69 15.97 6.79 10.36
CA GLU A 69 16.60 8.10 10.62
C GLU A 69 15.63 9.29 10.51
N GLY A 70 14.33 9.05 10.68
CA GLY A 70 13.29 10.07 10.57
C GLY A 70 12.92 10.41 9.12
N GLU A 71 13.48 9.69 8.16
CA GLU A 71 13.40 9.98 6.73
C GLU A 71 12.60 8.92 5.95
N GLY A 72 12.19 9.32 4.74
CA GLY A 72 11.54 8.45 3.76
C GLY A 72 10.12 8.00 4.11
N ASP A 73 9.37 7.60 3.09
CA ASP A 73 7.98 7.14 3.26
C ASP A 73 7.89 5.70 3.79
N ASN A 74 9.00 4.96 3.68
CA ASN A 74 9.18 3.60 4.15
C ASN A 74 8.17 2.60 3.54
N LEU A 75 8.17 2.52 2.22
CA LEU A 75 7.31 1.60 1.48
C LEU A 75 7.62 0.13 1.82
N PHE A 76 6.66 -0.77 1.93
CA PHE A 76 5.22 -0.61 1.69
C PHE A 76 4.40 -0.45 2.98
N LEU A 77 4.97 0.09 4.06
CA LEU A 77 4.26 0.22 5.33
C LEU A 77 2.94 0.99 5.17
N ALA A 78 1.91 0.55 5.90
CA ALA A 78 0.57 1.13 5.87
C ALA A 78 -0.01 1.31 4.45
N SER A 79 0.31 0.42 3.52
CA SER A 79 -0.15 0.49 2.14
C SER A 79 -1.19 -0.57 1.79
N ILE A 80 -2.03 -0.27 0.81
CA ILE A 80 -2.71 -1.28 0.01
C ILE A 80 -1.78 -1.58 -1.16
N VAL A 81 -1.46 -2.85 -1.38
CA VAL A 81 -0.64 -3.29 -2.51
C VAL A 81 -1.48 -4.21 -3.39
N ALA A 82 -1.52 -3.92 -4.69
CA ALA A 82 -2.13 -4.78 -5.69
C ALA A 82 -1.06 -5.63 -6.35
N LEU A 83 -1.30 -6.94 -6.35
CA LEU A 83 -0.46 -7.96 -6.95
C LEU A 83 -1.21 -8.64 -8.08
N ASP A 84 -0.50 -9.07 -9.11
CA ASP A 84 -1.02 -10.01 -10.08
C ASP A 84 -1.32 -11.33 -9.36
N ALA A 85 -2.56 -11.81 -9.44
CA ALA A 85 -3.00 -12.95 -8.65
C ALA A 85 -2.36 -14.29 -9.07
N ASN A 86 -1.89 -14.38 -10.33
CA ASN A 86 -1.29 -15.59 -10.88
C ASN A 86 0.20 -15.70 -10.53
N THR A 87 0.90 -14.57 -10.56
CA THR A 87 2.36 -14.52 -10.41
C THR A 87 2.82 -14.00 -9.05
N GLY A 88 1.95 -13.26 -8.35
CA GLY A 88 2.32 -12.49 -7.16
C GLY A 88 3.19 -11.28 -7.46
N GLY A 89 3.32 -10.89 -8.73
CA GLY A 89 4.09 -9.73 -9.18
C GLY A 89 3.43 -8.42 -8.74
N TYR A 90 4.24 -7.43 -8.38
CA TYR A 90 3.77 -6.10 -8.02
C TYR A 90 3.11 -5.40 -9.22
N VAL A 91 1.96 -4.75 -8.99
CA VAL A 91 1.25 -3.96 -10.01
C VAL A 91 1.19 -2.49 -9.61
N TRP A 92 0.62 -2.20 -8.44
CA TRP A 92 0.54 -0.84 -7.90
C TRP A 92 0.42 -0.86 -6.37
N HIS A 93 0.63 0.29 -5.74
CA HIS A 93 0.32 0.48 -4.32
C HIS A 93 -0.36 1.82 -4.06
N TYR A 94 -0.99 1.92 -2.89
CA TYR A 94 -1.47 3.16 -2.32
C TYR A 94 -1.12 3.20 -0.84
N GLN A 95 -0.24 4.10 -0.45
CA GLN A 95 0.17 4.26 0.94
C GLN A 95 -0.80 5.17 1.71
N LEU A 96 -1.40 4.66 2.79
CA LEU A 96 -2.37 5.42 3.57
C LEU A 96 -1.69 6.41 4.53
N ASN A 97 -0.50 6.06 5.00
CA ASN A 97 0.24 6.81 6.00
C ASN A 97 1.75 6.77 5.70
N PRO A 98 2.26 7.67 4.83
CA PRO A 98 3.69 7.78 4.55
C PRO A 98 4.50 8.10 5.82
N GLY A 99 5.64 7.42 5.99
CA GLY A 99 6.47 7.59 7.19
C GLY A 99 5.74 7.17 8.47
N GLU A 100 5.01 6.06 8.43
CA GLU A 100 4.19 5.51 9.51
C GLU A 100 4.95 5.37 10.85
N GLN A 101 4.37 5.88 11.95
CA GLN A 101 4.97 5.87 13.31
C GLN A 101 3.96 5.67 14.46
N TRP A 102 2.68 5.45 14.15
CA TRP A 102 1.57 5.49 15.12
C TRP A 102 0.80 4.16 15.20
N ASP A 103 1.35 3.07 14.66
CA ASP A 103 0.68 1.78 14.49
C ASP A 103 -0.58 1.87 13.61
N TYR A 104 -0.56 2.77 12.62
CA TYR A 104 -1.65 2.95 11.66
C TYR A 104 -1.48 2.05 10.45
N LYS A 105 -2.06 0.86 10.54
CA LYS A 105 -1.99 -0.20 9.52
C LYS A 105 -3.10 -0.15 8.46
N ALA A 106 -2.79 -0.70 7.29
CA ALA A 106 -3.74 -0.91 6.20
C ALA A 106 -4.42 -2.29 6.26
N THR A 107 -4.36 -3.00 7.39
CA THR A 107 -4.82 -4.39 7.53
C THR A 107 -6.32 -4.52 7.85
N MET A 108 -7.12 -3.48 7.60
CA MET A 108 -8.59 -3.58 7.69
C MET A 108 -9.15 -4.20 6.41
N ASP A 109 -10.22 -4.97 6.54
CA ASP A 109 -10.86 -5.64 5.41
C ASP A 109 -11.22 -4.67 4.28
N MET A 110 -11.09 -5.14 3.05
CA MET A 110 -11.36 -4.38 1.84
C MET A 110 -12.50 -5.02 1.08
N VAL A 111 -13.49 -4.22 0.68
CA VAL A 111 -14.69 -4.66 -0.03
C VAL A 111 -14.63 -4.17 -1.46
N LEU A 112 -14.86 -5.06 -2.42
CA LEU A 112 -15.09 -4.70 -3.81
C LEU A 112 -16.55 -4.28 -3.99
N ALA A 113 -16.76 -3.14 -4.62
CA ALA A 113 -18.10 -2.63 -4.91
C ALA A 113 -18.14 -1.95 -6.29
N GLU A 114 -19.28 -2.04 -6.94
CA GLU A 114 -19.61 -1.20 -8.08
C GLU A 114 -20.45 -0.03 -7.58
N ILE A 115 -19.99 1.19 -7.85
CA ILE A 115 -20.71 2.41 -7.47
C ILE A 115 -20.74 3.37 -8.65
N THR A 116 -21.67 4.33 -8.63
CA THR A 116 -21.71 5.41 -9.61
C THR A 116 -20.82 6.56 -9.15
N ILE A 117 -19.90 7.01 -10.01
CA ILE A 117 -19.05 8.18 -9.81
C ILE A 117 -19.20 9.08 -11.04
N ASP A 118 -19.53 10.35 -10.83
CA ASP A 118 -19.74 11.32 -11.92
C ASP A 118 -20.68 10.78 -13.02
N ASP A 119 -21.80 10.17 -12.59
CA ASP A 119 -22.82 9.53 -13.44
C ASP A 119 -22.32 8.35 -14.29
N ALA A 120 -21.12 7.84 -14.03
CA ALA A 120 -20.56 6.64 -14.68
C ALA A 120 -20.38 5.49 -13.68
N PRO A 121 -20.69 4.24 -14.06
CA PRO A 121 -20.40 3.08 -13.21
C PRO A 121 -18.88 2.90 -13.07
N ALA A 122 -18.43 2.65 -11.84
CA ALA A 122 -17.02 2.47 -11.50
C ALA A 122 -16.84 1.34 -10.48
N LYS A 123 -15.84 0.48 -10.73
CA LYS A 123 -15.36 -0.50 -9.75
C LYS A 123 -14.48 0.19 -8.72
N CYS A 124 -14.75 -0.11 -7.45
CA CYS A 124 -14.09 0.51 -6.32
C CYS A 124 -13.63 -0.52 -5.32
N LEU A 125 -12.41 -0.31 -4.81
CA LEU A 125 -11.93 -0.96 -3.61
C LEU A 125 -12.22 -0.04 -2.42
N CYS A 126 -13.13 -0.48 -1.55
CA CYS A 126 -13.57 0.24 -0.38
C CYS A 126 -12.86 -0.28 0.86
N LYS A 127 -12.21 0.62 1.61
CA LYS A 127 -11.54 0.29 2.87
C LYS A 127 -11.86 1.33 3.93
N ARG A 128 -12.10 0.88 5.17
CA ARG A 128 -12.19 1.78 6.32
C ARG A 128 -10.79 2.24 6.76
N ARG A 129 -10.59 3.55 6.93
CA ARG A 129 -9.38 4.08 7.59
C ARG A 129 -9.48 3.86 9.11
N PRO A 130 -8.37 3.51 9.79
CA PRO A 130 -8.37 3.38 11.25
C PRO A 130 -8.40 4.73 12.00
N THR A 131 -8.35 5.88 11.31
CA THR A 131 -8.47 7.20 11.96
C THR A 131 -9.81 7.32 12.68
N VAL A 132 -9.77 7.52 14.00
CA VAL A 132 -10.96 7.68 14.86
C VAL A 132 -11.52 9.09 14.65
N PHE A 133 -12.40 9.23 13.67
CA PHE A 133 -13.42 10.27 13.64
C PHE A 133 -14.77 9.58 13.36
N PHE A 134 -15.79 9.88 14.16
CA PHE A 134 -17.16 9.41 13.89
C PHE A 134 -17.68 10.13 12.65
N THR A 135 -17.51 9.52 11.48
CA THR A 135 -18.37 9.79 10.32
C THR A 135 -18.78 8.45 9.72
N SER A 136 -20.05 8.33 9.34
CA SER A 136 -20.62 7.17 8.67
C SER A 136 -20.15 7.02 7.21
N SER A 137 -18.90 7.42 6.90
CA SER A 137 -18.42 7.57 5.53
C SER A 137 -17.24 6.64 5.22
N ILE A 138 -17.23 6.10 4.01
CA ILE A 138 -16.08 5.42 3.42
C ILE A 138 -15.03 6.51 3.13
N GLU A 139 -13.99 6.60 3.94
CA GLU A 139 -13.01 7.72 3.88
C GLU A 139 -11.90 7.54 2.83
N SER A 140 -11.81 6.36 2.21
CA SER A 140 -10.91 6.12 1.08
C SER A 140 -11.61 5.28 0.02
N LEU A 141 -12.05 5.98 -1.04
CA LEU A 141 -12.53 5.38 -2.27
C LEU A 141 -11.44 5.48 -3.33
N VAL A 142 -10.90 4.33 -3.72
CA VAL A 142 -9.99 4.22 -4.85
C VAL A 142 -10.76 3.55 -5.98
N SER A 143 -11.04 4.31 -7.03
CA SER A 143 -11.56 3.75 -8.28
C SER A 143 -10.39 3.34 -9.16
N TYR A 144 -10.53 2.22 -9.84
CA TYR A 144 -9.58 1.75 -10.83
C TYR A 144 -10.30 1.37 -12.13
N SER A 145 -9.68 1.63 -13.27
CA SER A 145 -10.24 1.30 -14.58
C SER A 145 -9.20 0.59 -15.46
N ALA A 146 -9.68 -0.41 -16.20
CA ALA A 146 -8.91 -1.14 -17.18
C ALA A 146 -8.63 -0.28 -18.44
N PRO A 147 -7.48 -0.44 -19.12
CA PRO A 147 -6.50 -1.52 -18.95
C PRO A 147 -5.57 -1.24 -17.77
N LYS A 148 -5.63 -2.12 -16.74
CA LYS A 148 -4.84 -2.27 -15.48
C LYS A 148 -4.21 -1.04 -14.76
N ASN A 149 -4.29 0.18 -15.27
CA ASN A 149 -3.30 1.23 -15.01
C ASN A 149 -3.90 2.62 -14.74
N THR A 150 -5.23 2.76 -14.59
CA THR A 150 -5.83 4.07 -14.27
C THR A 150 -6.49 4.03 -12.91
N LEU A 151 -5.79 4.56 -11.90
CA LEU A 151 -6.32 4.78 -10.55
C LEU A 151 -6.76 6.25 -10.40
N LYS A 152 -7.96 6.48 -9.87
CA LYS A 152 -8.45 7.80 -9.48
C LYS A 152 -8.98 7.76 -8.05
N ARG A 153 -8.44 8.65 -7.22
CA ARG A 153 -8.92 8.92 -5.86
C ARG A 153 -10.02 9.98 -5.92
N HIS A 154 -11.12 9.71 -5.24
CA HIS A 154 -12.18 10.70 -5.06
C HIS A 154 -12.08 11.23 -3.62
N GLY A 155 -11.81 12.53 -3.43
CA GLY A 155 -11.88 13.18 -2.11
C GLY A 155 -10.70 14.03 -1.59
N ARG A 156 -9.53 14.14 -2.26
CA ARG A 156 -8.48 15.18 -2.05
C ARG A 156 -7.35 15.03 -3.08
N LYS A 157 -6.72 16.14 -3.50
CA LYS A 157 -5.61 16.20 -4.50
C LYS A 157 -4.28 15.74 -3.90
N GLU A 158 -3.99 14.44 -3.94
CA GLU A 158 -2.62 13.92 -3.80
C GLU A 158 -2.45 12.77 -4.81
N SER A 159 -1.32 12.75 -5.51
CA SER A 159 -1.00 11.85 -6.62
C SER A 159 -0.76 10.42 -6.14
N ILE A 160 -1.38 9.47 -6.84
CA ILE A 160 -1.10 8.03 -6.71
C ILE A 160 0.20 7.78 -7.48
N LEU A 161 1.27 7.41 -6.78
CA LEU A 161 2.60 7.24 -7.37
C LEU A 161 2.65 5.97 -8.23
N ARG A 162 3.00 6.11 -9.52
CA ARG A 162 3.27 4.99 -10.43
C ARG A 162 4.78 4.79 -10.59
N PRO A 163 5.24 3.60 -11.03
CA PRO A 163 6.64 3.38 -11.40
C PRO A 163 7.16 4.39 -12.43
N GLU A 164 6.33 4.81 -13.37
CA GLU A 164 6.67 5.73 -14.46
C GLU A 164 6.64 7.23 -14.13
N ASP A 165 6.23 7.62 -12.92
CA ASP A 165 6.06 9.04 -12.54
C ASP A 165 7.32 9.66 -11.88
N ARG A 166 8.51 9.05 -12.02
CA ARG A 166 9.79 9.56 -11.52
C ARG A 166 10.87 9.64 -12.60
#